data_AF-A0A8C6QYL4-F1
#
_entry.id   AF-A0A8C6QYL4-F1
#
_cell.length_a   1.000
_cell.length_b   1.000
_cell.length_c   1.000
_cell.angle_alpha   90.00
_cell.angle_beta   90.00
_cell.angle_gamma   90.00
#
_symmetry.space_group_name_H-M   'P 1'
#
loop_
_entity.id
_entity.type
_entity.pdbx_description
1 polymer ?
#
loop_
_entity_poly.entity_id
_entity_poly.type
_entity_poly.pdbx_seq_one_letter_code
_entity_poly.pdbx_strand_id
1 'polypeptide(L)'
;FHLSGTVTEPATASEPAVTYKVAISFDRCKITSVTCGCGNKDIFYCAHVVALSLYRIRKPDQVKLRLPISETLFQMNRDQLQKFIQYLITAHHTEVLPTAQKLADEILSSNSKINQVNGAPDPTAGASIDDENCWHLDEEQVKEQVKLFLSQGGYYGSGKQLNSMFAKVREMLRMRDSNGARMLTLITEQFMADPRLTLWRQQGTSMTDKCRQLWDELGALWVCIILNPHCKLEEKSCWLQQLQKWSDLDVCPLEDGNYGHELPNITNALSQNASHSPDSLSRPRRTVFTRAIEGRELHWQDSHLQRIISSDIYTAPACQRENERLLFNSHGQPLWLEHVPTACARVDALRSHGYPKEALRLTVAIINTLRLQQQRQLEIYKHQKKELLQRGTTTITNLEGWVGHPLDPIGCLFLTLTEACRLNDDSYMEMSDMNESRLPMYQHVPVATGCPNSNESCLSLALEVALMGMGQQRVMPEGLYAQDKVCRNEEQLLSQLQELQLDDELVQTLQKQCILLLEGGPFSGLGEVIHRESVPMHTFAKYLFLALLPHDPDLSYKLALRAMRLPVLENSSSTGDTSHPHHMVSVVPSRYPRWFTLGHLESQQCELASTMLTAAK
;
A
#
# COMPACT_ATOMS: atom_id res chain seq x y z
N PHE A 1 -19.63 -17.40 -21.53
CA PHE A 1 -19.34 -18.79 -21.94
C PHE A 1 -19.40 -19.70 -20.72
N HIS A 2 -19.97 -20.89 -20.83
CA HIS A 2 -20.02 -21.87 -19.74
C HIS A 2 -19.18 -23.12 -20.10
N LEU A 3 -18.20 -23.45 -19.27
CA LEU A 3 -17.33 -24.62 -19.39
C LEU A 3 -17.76 -25.66 -18.38
N SER A 4 -18.10 -26.86 -18.84
CA SER A 4 -18.34 -28.01 -17.97
C SER A 4 -17.37 -29.14 -18.33
N GLY A 5 -16.89 -29.84 -17.31
CA GLY A 5 -15.93 -30.92 -17.48
C GLY A 5 -15.87 -31.85 -16.26
N THR A 6 -15.14 -32.93 -16.41
CA THR A 6 -14.79 -33.83 -15.31
C THR A 6 -13.28 -33.82 -15.13
N VAL A 7 -12.83 -33.72 -13.89
CA VAL A 7 -11.41 -33.75 -13.53
C VAL A 7 -11.22 -34.96 -12.63
N THR A 8 -10.23 -35.80 -12.95
CA THR A 8 -9.95 -37.02 -12.20
C THR A 8 -8.63 -36.87 -11.47
N GLU A 9 -8.65 -37.02 -10.15
CA GLU A 9 -7.44 -37.14 -9.35
C GLU A 9 -6.89 -38.56 -9.52
N PRO A 10 -5.59 -38.72 -9.85
CA PRO A 10 -4.99 -40.03 -10.03
C PRO A 10 -4.98 -40.80 -8.70
N ALA A 11 -5.14 -42.12 -8.77
CA ALA A 11 -5.05 -42.97 -7.59
C ALA A 11 -3.67 -42.83 -6.93
N THR A 12 -3.65 -42.72 -5.60
CA THR A 12 -2.42 -42.79 -4.80
C THR A 12 -2.31 -44.17 -4.15
N ALA A 13 -1.18 -44.48 -3.52
CA ALA A 13 -0.98 -45.77 -2.85
C ALA A 13 -2.03 -46.05 -1.74
N SER A 14 -2.74 -45.02 -1.26
CA SER A 14 -3.73 -45.09 -0.19
C SER A 14 -5.17 -44.82 -0.63
N GLU A 15 -5.41 -44.21 -1.79
CA GLU A 15 -6.75 -43.76 -2.20
C GLU A 15 -7.06 -44.05 -3.68
N PRO A 16 -8.28 -44.51 -4.01
CA PRO A 16 -8.70 -44.75 -5.38
C PRO A 16 -8.82 -43.44 -6.18
N ALA A 17 -8.79 -43.53 -7.51
CA ALA A 17 -9.01 -42.37 -8.37
C ALA A 17 -10.44 -41.83 -8.17
N VAL A 18 -10.55 -40.52 -7.94
CA VAL A 18 -11.84 -39.83 -7.73
C VAL A 18 -12.08 -38.84 -8.85
N THR A 19 -13.29 -38.86 -9.41
CA THR A 19 -13.69 -37.95 -10.49
C THR A 19 -14.66 -36.90 -9.96
N TYR A 20 -14.33 -35.63 -10.17
CA TYR A 20 -15.15 -34.50 -9.80
C TYR A 20 -15.74 -33.81 -11.02
N LYS A 21 -17.03 -33.47 -10.94
CA LYS A 21 -17.68 -32.60 -11.92
C LYS A 21 -17.34 -31.14 -11.60
N VAL A 22 -16.94 -30.40 -12.63
CA VAL A 22 -16.55 -28.99 -12.52
C VAL A 22 -17.29 -28.20 -13.59
N ALA A 23 -17.90 -27.10 -13.17
CA ALA A 23 -18.54 -26.13 -14.05
C ALA A 23 -17.97 -24.74 -13.75
N ILE A 24 -17.63 -23.99 -14.80
CA ILE A 24 -17.01 -22.67 -14.72
C ILE A 24 -17.72 -21.75 -15.71
N SER A 25 -18.19 -20.60 -15.24
CA SER A 25 -18.73 -19.56 -16.09
C SER A 25 -17.68 -18.48 -16.31
N PHE A 26 -17.58 -18.04 -17.56
CA PHE A 26 -16.66 -17.00 -17.99
C PHE A 26 -17.41 -15.83 -18.62
N ASP A 27 -17.00 -14.61 -18.27
CA ASP A 27 -17.37 -13.39 -18.97
C ASP A 27 -16.14 -12.49 -19.19
N ARG A 28 -15.98 -11.89 -20.37
CA ARG A 28 -14.82 -11.07 -20.82
C ARG A 28 -13.48 -11.44 -20.12
N CYS A 29 -13.04 -12.70 -20.29
CA CYS A 29 -11.81 -13.28 -19.73
C CYS A 29 -11.74 -13.40 -18.19
N LYS A 30 -12.86 -13.31 -17.49
CA LYS A 30 -13.00 -13.47 -16.04
C LYS A 30 -13.81 -14.71 -15.72
N ILE A 31 -13.42 -15.45 -14.69
CA ILE A 31 -14.25 -16.51 -14.10
C ILE A 31 -15.29 -15.82 -13.21
N THR A 32 -16.57 -15.90 -13.56
CA THR A 32 -17.67 -15.22 -12.84
C THR A 32 -18.39 -16.16 -11.86
N SER A 33 -18.37 -17.47 -12.12
CA SER A 33 -18.85 -18.46 -11.17
C SER A 33 -18.15 -19.79 -11.35
N VAL A 34 -18.03 -20.54 -10.24
CA VAL A 34 -17.47 -21.89 -10.23
C VAL A 34 -18.38 -22.82 -9.44
N THR A 35 -18.43 -24.07 -9.84
CA THR A 35 -19.07 -25.14 -9.08
C THR A 35 -18.22 -26.39 -9.25
N CYS A 36 -17.78 -26.97 -8.13
CA CYS A 36 -16.94 -28.16 -8.14
C CYS A 36 -17.46 -29.17 -7.11
N GLY A 37 -17.55 -30.44 -7.52
CA GLY A 37 -17.98 -31.53 -6.64
C GLY A 37 -16.97 -31.94 -5.55
N CYS A 38 -15.80 -31.30 -5.45
CA CYS A 38 -14.78 -31.67 -4.45
C CYS A 38 -15.06 -31.15 -3.04
N GLY A 39 -16.03 -30.26 -2.86
CA GLY A 39 -16.36 -29.68 -1.55
C GLY A 39 -15.27 -28.79 -0.94
N ASN A 40 -14.24 -28.42 -1.70
CA ASN A 40 -13.18 -27.52 -1.23
C ASN A 40 -13.78 -26.14 -0.90
N LYS A 41 -13.48 -25.65 0.31
CA LYS A 41 -13.89 -24.36 0.85
C LYS A 41 -12.70 -23.39 1.03
N ASP A 42 -11.70 -23.46 0.17
CA ASP A 42 -10.66 -22.45 0.08
C ASP A 42 -11.13 -21.21 -0.73
N ILE A 43 -10.68 -20.01 -0.32
CA ILE A 43 -10.88 -18.73 -1.03
C ILE A 43 -10.19 -18.76 -2.41
N PHE A 44 -9.21 -19.65 -2.58
CA PHE A 44 -8.61 -19.91 -3.88
C PHE A 44 -9.44 -20.90 -4.71
N TYR A 45 -9.38 -20.76 -6.03
CA TYR A 45 -9.90 -21.79 -6.93
C TYR A 45 -9.25 -23.12 -6.60
N CYS A 46 -10.05 -24.16 -6.38
CA CYS A 46 -9.52 -25.49 -6.14
C CYS A 46 -8.73 -26.00 -7.35
N ALA A 47 -7.83 -26.96 -7.12
CA ALA A 47 -6.99 -27.54 -8.17
C ALA A 47 -7.81 -28.05 -9.37
N HIS A 48 -9.03 -28.53 -9.15
CA HIS A 48 -9.95 -28.97 -10.20
C HIS A 48 -10.41 -27.84 -11.14
N VAL A 49 -10.77 -26.69 -10.58
CA VAL A 49 -11.16 -25.50 -11.35
C VAL A 49 -9.96 -24.98 -12.15
N VAL A 50 -8.78 -24.95 -11.51
CA VAL A 50 -7.53 -24.55 -12.17
C VAL A 50 -7.18 -25.52 -13.31
N ALA A 51 -7.23 -26.83 -13.06
CA ALA A 51 -6.94 -27.85 -14.05
C ALA A 51 -7.86 -27.76 -15.28
N LEU A 52 -9.17 -27.61 -15.07
CA LEU A 52 -10.13 -27.47 -16.17
C LEU A 52 -9.90 -26.17 -16.96
N SER A 53 -9.58 -25.07 -16.28
CA SER A 53 -9.25 -23.79 -16.92
C SER A 53 -7.97 -23.91 -17.77
N LEU A 54 -6.90 -24.48 -17.21
CA LEU A 54 -5.64 -24.72 -17.92
C LEU A 54 -5.81 -25.69 -19.09
N TYR A 55 -6.63 -26.72 -18.95
CA TYR A 55 -6.94 -27.64 -20.04
C TYR A 55 -7.58 -26.89 -21.22
N ARG A 56 -8.56 -26.02 -20.96
CA ARG A 56 -9.19 -25.20 -22.00
C ARG A 56 -8.18 -24.26 -22.67
N ILE A 57 -7.28 -23.65 -21.91
CA ILE A 57 -6.25 -22.74 -22.43
C ILE A 57 -5.23 -23.49 -23.30
N ARG A 58 -4.72 -24.64 -22.83
CA ARG A 58 -3.67 -25.39 -23.53
C ARG A 58 -4.18 -26.26 -24.67
N LYS A 59 -5.45 -26.69 -24.63
CA LYS A 59 -6.06 -27.58 -25.62
C LYS A 59 -7.40 -27.01 -26.12
N PRO A 60 -7.41 -25.82 -26.75
CA PRO A 60 -8.65 -25.16 -27.16
C PRO A 60 -9.43 -26.01 -28.17
N ASP A 61 -8.76 -26.68 -29.10
CA ASP A 61 -9.40 -27.48 -30.16
C ASP A 61 -10.09 -28.74 -29.64
N GLN A 62 -9.72 -29.20 -28.43
CA GLN A 62 -10.31 -30.39 -27.80
C GLN A 62 -11.58 -30.06 -27.02
N VAL A 63 -11.88 -28.78 -26.77
CA VAL A 63 -13.10 -28.38 -26.07
C VAL A 63 -14.16 -27.99 -27.07
N LYS A 64 -15.20 -28.85 -27.18
CA LYS A 64 -16.34 -28.66 -28.07
C LYS A 64 -17.14 -27.43 -27.67
N LEU A 65 -17.13 -26.41 -28.51
CA LEU A 65 -17.99 -25.24 -28.38
C LEU A 65 -19.42 -25.58 -28.82
N ARG A 66 -20.40 -25.10 -28.05
CA ARG A 66 -21.84 -25.20 -28.37
C ARG A 66 -22.44 -23.82 -28.26
N LEU A 67 -23.47 -23.56 -29.08
CA LEU A 67 -24.32 -22.38 -28.90
C LEU A 67 -25.00 -22.43 -27.52
N PRO A 68 -25.47 -21.28 -27.00
CA PRO A 68 -26.34 -21.27 -25.84
C PRO A 68 -27.48 -22.28 -25.99
N ILE A 69 -27.90 -22.88 -24.88
CA ILE A 69 -28.92 -23.94 -24.91
C ILE A 69 -30.26 -23.38 -25.42
N SER A 70 -30.57 -22.10 -25.17
CA SER A 70 -31.73 -21.42 -25.72
C SER A 70 -31.80 -21.47 -27.25
N GLU A 71 -30.68 -21.24 -27.94
CA GLU A 71 -30.59 -21.35 -29.41
C GLU A 71 -30.86 -22.77 -29.88
N THR A 72 -30.35 -23.76 -29.14
CA THR A 72 -30.59 -25.17 -29.45
C THR A 72 -32.05 -25.56 -29.23
N LEU A 73 -32.68 -25.06 -28.15
CA LEU A 73 -34.09 -25.28 -27.84
C LEU A 73 -35.01 -24.59 -28.87
N PHE A 74 -34.65 -23.40 -29.35
CA PHE A 74 -35.40 -22.65 -30.36
C PHE A 74 -35.47 -23.41 -31.70
N GLN A 75 -34.43 -24.17 -32.04
CA GLN A 75 -34.39 -24.99 -33.24
C GLN A 75 -35.23 -26.28 -33.14
N MET A 76 -35.66 -26.69 -31.94
CA MET A 76 -36.43 -27.91 -31.73
C MET A 76 -37.93 -27.66 -31.97
N ASN A 77 -38.58 -28.60 -32.66
CA ASN A 77 -40.04 -28.61 -32.75
C ASN A 77 -40.68 -29.17 -31.45
N ARG A 78 -42.01 -29.05 -31.34
CA ARG A 78 -42.77 -29.48 -30.15
C ARG A 78 -42.46 -30.91 -29.71
N ASP A 79 -42.43 -31.86 -30.65
CA ASP A 79 -42.24 -33.27 -30.33
C ASP A 79 -40.79 -33.56 -29.90
N GLN A 80 -39.80 -32.83 -30.45
CA GLN A 80 -38.41 -32.89 -30.01
C GLN A 80 -38.23 -32.28 -28.61
N LEU A 81 -38.85 -31.14 -28.33
CA LEU A 81 -38.85 -30.52 -27.00
C LEU A 81 -39.49 -31.43 -25.95
N GLN A 82 -40.62 -32.06 -26.27
CA GLN A 82 -41.29 -33.01 -25.39
C GLN A 82 -40.40 -34.23 -25.09
N LYS A 83 -39.72 -34.77 -26.10
CA LYS A 83 -38.73 -35.84 -25.88
C LYS A 83 -37.59 -35.34 -25.01
N PHE A 84 -37.01 -34.18 -25.32
CA PHE A 84 -35.89 -33.61 -24.58
C PHE A 84 -36.19 -33.50 -23.07
N ILE A 85 -37.35 -32.94 -22.70
CA ILE A 85 -37.71 -32.79 -21.28
C ILE A 85 -37.97 -34.14 -20.59
N GLN A 86 -38.61 -35.10 -21.28
CA GLN A 86 -38.84 -36.45 -20.74
C GLN A 86 -37.53 -37.19 -20.45
N TYR A 87 -36.56 -37.11 -21.36
CA TYR A 87 -35.25 -37.71 -21.17
C TYR A 87 -34.44 -36.98 -20.09
N LEU A 88 -34.55 -35.65 -19.99
CA LEU A 88 -33.89 -34.88 -18.92
C LEU A 88 -34.41 -35.26 -17.53
N ILE A 89 -35.74 -35.36 -17.37
CA ILE A 89 -36.37 -35.80 -16.13
C ILE A 89 -35.93 -37.22 -15.82
N THR A 90 -35.92 -38.13 -16.79
CA THR A 90 -35.50 -39.52 -16.56
C THR A 90 -34.05 -39.59 -16.07
N ALA A 91 -33.15 -38.83 -16.70
CA ALA A 91 -31.72 -38.82 -16.36
C ALA A 91 -31.40 -38.22 -14.98
N HIS A 92 -32.17 -37.21 -14.54
CA HIS A 92 -31.92 -36.45 -13.31
C HIS A 92 -33.15 -36.40 -12.37
N HIS A 93 -33.97 -37.46 -12.35
CA HIS A 93 -35.27 -37.45 -11.67
C HIS A 93 -35.17 -37.13 -10.17
N THR A 94 -34.07 -37.50 -9.52
CA THR A 94 -33.83 -37.20 -8.10
C THR A 94 -33.61 -35.72 -7.82
N GLU A 95 -33.01 -34.98 -8.77
CA GLU A 95 -32.63 -33.58 -8.60
C GLU A 95 -33.64 -32.61 -9.24
N VAL A 96 -34.26 -33.00 -10.36
CA VAL A 96 -35.04 -32.10 -11.23
C VAL A 96 -36.54 -32.26 -11.04
N LEU A 97 -37.05 -33.43 -10.62
CA LEU A 97 -38.49 -33.72 -10.64
C LEU A 97 -39.34 -32.75 -9.80
N PRO A 98 -38.97 -32.38 -8.55
CA PRO A 98 -39.76 -31.42 -7.78
C PRO A 98 -39.85 -30.05 -8.46
N THR A 99 -38.73 -29.58 -9.01
CA THR A 99 -38.66 -28.31 -9.75
C THR A 99 -39.46 -28.36 -11.04
N ALA A 100 -39.36 -29.46 -11.80
CA ALA A 100 -40.11 -29.68 -13.03
C ALA A 100 -41.62 -29.70 -12.78
N GLN A 101 -42.08 -30.34 -11.69
CA GLN A 101 -43.49 -30.37 -11.31
C GLN A 101 -43.99 -28.96 -10.97
N LYS A 102 -43.24 -28.22 -10.15
CA LYS A 102 -43.56 -26.83 -9.80
C LYS A 102 -43.68 -25.95 -11.06
N LEU A 103 -42.72 -26.05 -11.98
CA LEU A 103 -42.73 -25.28 -13.23
C LEU A 103 -43.92 -25.67 -14.12
N ALA A 104 -44.26 -26.97 -14.21
CA ALA A 104 -45.42 -27.43 -14.96
C ALA A 104 -46.72 -26.87 -14.38
N ASP A 105 -46.89 -26.89 -13.06
CA ASP A 105 -48.07 -26.33 -12.37
C ASP A 105 -48.18 -24.81 -12.60
N GLU A 106 -47.06 -24.09 -12.56
CA GLU A 106 -47.01 -22.64 -12.84
C GLU A 106 -47.36 -22.32 -14.30
N ILE A 107 -46.83 -23.06 -15.27
CA ILE A 107 -47.12 -22.84 -16.71
C ILE A 107 -48.60 -23.16 -17.03
N LEU A 108 -49.16 -24.21 -16.43
CA LEU A 108 -50.57 -24.58 -16.61
C LEU A 108 -51.54 -23.58 -15.94
N SER A 109 -51.05 -22.75 -15.01
CA SER A 109 -51.85 -21.72 -14.34
C SER A 109 -51.88 -20.42 -15.14
N SER A 110 -53.07 -20.02 -15.58
CA SER A 110 -53.28 -18.86 -16.47
C SER A 110 -52.83 -17.50 -15.88
N ASN A 111 -52.72 -17.39 -14.56
CA ASN A 111 -52.37 -16.14 -13.86
C ASN A 111 -50.92 -16.11 -13.33
N SER A 112 -50.08 -17.08 -13.71
CA SER A 112 -48.72 -17.15 -13.22
C SER A 112 -47.81 -16.10 -13.87
N LYS A 113 -46.77 -15.69 -13.14
CA LYS A 113 -45.77 -14.73 -13.64
C LYS A 113 -44.94 -15.32 -14.80
N ILE A 114 -44.74 -16.65 -14.83
CA ILE A 114 -43.95 -17.30 -15.88
C ILE A 114 -44.60 -17.15 -17.27
N ASN A 115 -45.92 -17.06 -17.34
CA ASN A 115 -46.66 -16.83 -18.59
C ASN A 115 -46.68 -15.35 -19.03
N GLN A 116 -46.17 -14.42 -18.20
CA GLN A 116 -46.09 -12.99 -18.53
C GLN A 116 -44.78 -12.64 -19.26
N VAL A 117 -43.83 -13.58 -19.34
CA VAL A 117 -42.54 -13.41 -20.00
C VAL A 117 -42.38 -14.45 -21.10
N ASN A 118 -41.62 -14.12 -22.14
CA ASN A 118 -41.43 -15.01 -23.29
C ASN A 118 -40.53 -16.22 -22.99
N GLY A 119 -39.76 -16.18 -21.90
CA GLY A 119 -38.86 -17.26 -21.50
C GLY A 119 -38.01 -16.91 -20.28
N ALA A 120 -37.40 -17.93 -19.68
CA ALA A 120 -36.42 -17.76 -18.61
C ALA A 120 -35.05 -17.32 -19.17
N PRO A 121 -34.23 -16.59 -18.39
CA PRO A 121 -32.87 -16.27 -18.79
C PRO A 121 -32.03 -17.54 -18.99
N ASP A 122 -31.27 -17.59 -20.08
CA ASP A 122 -30.42 -18.73 -20.40
C ASP A 122 -29.08 -18.67 -19.62
N PRO A 123 -28.80 -19.61 -18.71
CA PRO A 123 -27.56 -19.62 -17.93
C PRO A 123 -26.29 -19.87 -18.77
N THR A 124 -26.43 -20.34 -20.01
CA THR A 124 -25.34 -20.61 -20.95
C THR A 124 -25.11 -19.49 -21.97
N ALA A 125 -26.02 -18.51 -22.07
CA ALA A 125 -25.91 -17.38 -22.98
C ALA A 125 -24.83 -16.36 -22.58
N GLY A 126 -24.32 -16.44 -21.35
CA GLY A 126 -23.38 -15.46 -20.82
C GLY A 126 -24.08 -14.15 -20.43
N ALA A 127 -23.31 -13.22 -19.86
CA ALA A 127 -23.81 -11.92 -19.43
C ALA A 127 -23.97 -10.95 -20.62
N SER A 128 -24.82 -9.94 -20.46
CA SER A 128 -24.95 -8.82 -21.40
C SER A 128 -23.69 -7.94 -21.38
N ILE A 129 -23.51 -7.12 -22.42
CA ILE A 129 -22.40 -6.13 -22.49
C ILE A 129 -22.47 -5.14 -21.31
N ASP A 130 -23.69 -4.77 -20.92
CA ASP A 130 -23.95 -3.79 -19.85
C ASP A 130 -23.90 -4.39 -18.44
N ASP A 131 -23.83 -5.71 -18.30
CA ASP A 131 -23.75 -6.36 -16.99
C ASP A 131 -22.37 -6.09 -16.35
N GLU A 132 -22.30 -6.03 -15.01
CA GLU A 132 -21.01 -5.94 -14.33
C GLU A 132 -20.24 -7.26 -14.48
N ASN A 133 -18.99 -7.20 -14.91
CA ASN A 133 -18.10 -8.35 -14.98
C ASN A 133 -17.07 -8.33 -13.87
N CYS A 134 -17.42 -9.01 -12.78
CA CYS A 134 -16.55 -9.22 -11.64
C CYS A 134 -16.07 -10.67 -11.56
N TRP A 135 -14.87 -10.88 -11.01
CA TRP A 135 -14.41 -12.22 -10.67
C TRP A 135 -15.33 -12.89 -9.65
N HIS A 136 -15.40 -14.21 -9.66
CA HIS A 136 -16.14 -14.94 -8.64
C HIS A 136 -15.60 -14.63 -7.23
N LEU A 137 -16.49 -14.27 -6.31
CA LEU A 137 -16.20 -14.05 -4.89
C LEU A 137 -17.25 -14.75 -4.04
N ASP A 138 -16.84 -15.72 -3.23
CA ASP A 138 -17.68 -16.36 -2.22
C ASP A 138 -17.60 -15.55 -0.91
N GLU A 139 -18.61 -14.73 -0.65
CA GLU A 139 -18.62 -13.83 0.51
C GLU A 139 -18.63 -14.55 1.85
N GLU A 140 -19.40 -15.63 1.95
CA GLU A 140 -19.56 -16.37 3.21
C GLU A 140 -18.25 -17.09 3.55
N GLN A 141 -17.60 -17.67 2.55
CA GLN A 141 -16.28 -18.24 2.68
C GLN A 141 -15.22 -17.21 3.10
N VAL A 142 -15.23 -16.01 2.49
CA VAL A 142 -14.30 -14.93 2.90
C VAL A 142 -14.51 -14.57 4.37
N LYS A 143 -15.76 -14.37 4.82
CA LYS A 143 -16.08 -14.06 6.22
C LYS A 143 -15.61 -15.18 7.16
N GLU A 144 -15.94 -16.45 6.85
CA GLU A 144 -15.57 -17.61 7.67
C GLU A 144 -14.05 -17.74 7.81
N GLN A 145 -13.31 -17.59 6.72
CA GLN A 145 -11.85 -17.74 6.71
C GLN A 145 -11.15 -16.61 7.47
N VAL A 146 -11.57 -15.35 7.28
CA VAL A 146 -11.00 -14.23 8.05
C VAL A 146 -11.26 -14.43 9.55
N LYS A 147 -12.48 -14.84 9.92
CA LYS A 147 -12.82 -15.15 11.31
C LYS A 147 -11.95 -16.27 11.88
N LEU A 148 -11.72 -17.34 11.12
CA LEU A 148 -10.82 -18.43 11.50
C LEU A 148 -9.39 -17.92 11.72
N PHE A 149 -8.83 -17.16 10.78
CA PHE A 149 -7.47 -16.61 10.86
C PHE A 149 -7.29 -15.66 12.05
N LEU A 150 -8.30 -14.86 12.37
CA LEU A 150 -8.30 -14.00 13.55
C LEU A 150 -8.35 -14.86 14.83
N SER A 151 -9.19 -15.89 14.90
CA SER A 151 -9.40 -16.70 16.11
C SER A 151 -8.20 -17.56 16.55
N GLN A 152 -7.29 -17.92 15.63
CA GLN A 152 -6.24 -18.93 15.88
C GLN A 152 -5.11 -18.52 16.85
N GLY A 153 -5.21 -17.37 17.53
CA GLY A 153 -4.40 -17.03 18.71
C GLY A 153 -2.89 -16.77 18.49
N GLY A 154 -2.29 -17.28 17.41
CA GLY A 154 -0.89 -17.08 17.02
C GLY A 154 -0.78 -16.51 15.61
N TYR A 155 -0.59 -15.20 15.49
CA TYR A 155 -0.49 -14.46 14.22
C TYR A 155 0.72 -14.82 13.33
N TYR A 156 1.54 -15.82 13.70
CA TYR A 156 2.73 -16.19 12.93
C TYR A 156 2.41 -16.91 11.61
N GLY A 157 1.34 -17.73 11.59
CA GLY A 157 0.82 -18.39 10.39
C GLY A 157 -0.37 -17.63 9.79
N SER A 158 -1.35 -17.27 10.61
CA SER A 158 -2.58 -16.62 10.16
C SER A 158 -2.36 -15.20 9.63
N GLY A 159 -1.36 -14.47 10.14
CA GLY A 159 -1.00 -13.14 9.62
C GLY A 159 -0.52 -13.18 8.16
N LYS A 160 0.21 -14.23 7.76
CA LYS A 160 0.62 -14.40 6.36
C LYS A 160 -0.57 -14.66 5.44
N GLN A 161 -1.56 -15.42 5.91
CA GLN A 161 -2.79 -15.70 5.16
C GLN A 161 -3.62 -14.43 4.98
N LEU A 162 -3.77 -13.60 6.03
CA LEU A 162 -4.43 -12.30 5.94
C LEU A 162 -3.70 -11.33 4.99
N ASN A 163 -2.37 -11.27 5.05
CA ASN A 163 -1.58 -10.50 4.08
C ASN A 163 -1.78 -10.98 2.64
N SER A 164 -1.92 -12.30 2.42
CA SER A 164 -2.26 -12.85 1.11
C SER A 164 -3.66 -12.41 0.64
N MET A 165 -4.63 -12.30 1.57
CA MET A 165 -5.95 -11.74 1.26
C MET A 165 -5.89 -10.25 0.89
N PHE A 166 -5.06 -9.45 1.58
CA PHE A 166 -4.81 -8.05 1.22
C PHE A 166 -4.16 -7.92 -0.16
N ALA A 167 -3.19 -8.78 -0.48
CA ALA A 167 -2.60 -8.82 -1.82
C ALA A 167 -3.63 -9.15 -2.91
N LYS A 168 -4.58 -10.07 -2.64
CA LYS A 168 -5.71 -10.33 -3.55
C LYS A 168 -6.61 -9.11 -3.74
N VAL A 169 -6.90 -8.37 -2.67
CA VAL A 169 -7.65 -7.11 -2.77
C VAL A 169 -6.91 -6.15 -3.70
N ARG A 170 -5.60 -5.93 -3.51
CA ARG A 170 -4.81 -5.07 -4.41
C ARG A 170 -4.85 -5.55 -5.87
N GLU A 171 -4.76 -6.84 -6.11
CA GLU A 171 -4.85 -7.39 -7.47
C GLU A 171 -6.24 -7.19 -8.10
N MET A 172 -7.31 -7.37 -7.32
CA MET A 172 -8.68 -7.06 -7.77
C MET A 172 -8.84 -5.57 -8.11
N LEU A 173 -8.31 -4.68 -7.27
CA LEU A 173 -8.32 -3.24 -7.54
C LEU A 173 -7.50 -2.91 -8.80
N ARG A 174 -6.34 -3.56 -8.99
CA ARG A 174 -5.47 -3.38 -10.15
C ARG A 174 -6.17 -3.76 -11.45
N MET A 175 -6.96 -4.82 -11.40
CA MET A 175 -7.82 -5.29 -12.51
C MET A 175 -9.16 -4.56 -12.59
N ARG A 176 -9.33 -3.50 -11.77
CA ARG A 176 -10.53 -2.63 -11.70
C ARG A 176 -11.81 -3.43 -11.47
N ASP A 177 -11.69 -4.49 -10.67
CA ASP A 177 -12.79 -5.36 -10.31
C ASP A 177 -13.55 -4.79 -9.10
N SER A 178 -14.88 -4.70 -9.21
CA SER A 178 -15.73 -4.17 -8.13
C SER A 178 -15.65 -5.02 -6.86
N ASN A 179 -15.23 -6.28 -6.96
CA ASN A 179 -15.05 -7.16 -5.81
C ASN A 179 -13.85 -6.79 -4.94
N GLY A 180 -12.90 -5.97 -5.41
CA GLY A 180 -11.77 -5.53 -4.56
C GLY A 180 -12.25 -4.78 -3.32
N ALA A 181 -13.11 -3.76 -3.52
CA ALA A 181 -13.69 -3.01 -2.41
C ALA A 181 -14.64 -3.88 -1.56
N ARG A 182 -15.46 -4.72 -2.20
CA ARG A 182 -16.38 -5.64 -1.54
C ARG A 182 -15.65 -6.62 -0.61
N MET A 183 -14.58 -7.25 -1.10
CA MET A 183 -13.76 -8.17 -0.31
C MET A 183 -13.11 -7.45 0.88
N LEU A 184 -12.63 -6.21 0.71
CA LEU A 184 -12.09 -5.44 1.83
C LEU A 184 -13.15 -5.09 2.88
N THR A 185 -14.37 -4.77 2.45
CA THR A 185 -15.51 -4.57 3.37
C THR A 185 -15.72 -5.81 4.24
N LEU A 186 -15.80 -7.00 3.63
CA LEU A 186 -15.99 -8.25 4.36
C LEU A 186 -14.86 -8.54 5.35
N ILE A 187 -13.61 -8.33 4.94
CA ILE A 187 -12.44 -8.48 5.83
C ILE A 187 -12.56 -7.50 7.00
N THR A 188 -12.85 -6.24 6.72
CA THR A 188 -12.94 -5.18 7.73
C THR A 188 -14.07 -5.44 8.73
N GLU A 189 -15.21 -5.94 8.28
CA GLU A 189 -16.31 -6.35 9.16
C GLU A 189 -15.88 -7.44 10.14
N GLN A 190 -15.13 -8.45 9.69
CA GLN A 190 -14.63 -9.50 10.58
C GLN A 190 -13.56 -8.99 11.55
N PHE A 191 -12.71 -8.05 11.12
CA PHE A 191 -11.75 -7.38 12.01
C PHE A 191 -12.46 -6.57 13.09
N MET A 192 -13.49 -5.79 12.73
CA MET A 192 -14.28 -5.00 13.68
C MET A 192 -15.16 -5.87 14.60
N ALA A 193 -15.51 -7.09 14.18
CA ALA A 193 -16.25 -8.06 14.98
C ALA A 193 -15.36 -8.90 15.91
N ASP A 194 -14.04 -8.68 15.91
CA ASP A 194 -13.12 -9.43 16.77
C ASP A 194 -13.36 -9.11 18.26
N PRO A 195 -13.77 -10.09 19.08
CA PRO A 195 -14.08 -9.85 20.49
C PRO A 195 -12.87 -9.36 21.30
N ARG A 196 -11.65 -9.57 20.81
CA ARG A 196 -10.42 -9.11 21.47
C ARG A 196 -10.28 -7.60 21.45
N LEU A 197 -10.87 -6.87 20.49
CA LEU A 197 -10.84 -5.40 20.49
C LEU A 197 -11.45 -4.84 21.77
N THR A 198 -12.58 -5.40 22.20
CA THR A 198 -13.25 -5.03 23.45
C THR A 198 -12.40 -5.38 24.66
N LEU A 199 -11.76 -6.55 24.66
CA LEU A 199 -10.87 -6.98 25.76
C LEU A 199 -9.64 -6.07 25.88
N TRP A 200 -8.99 -5.75 24.77
CA TRP A 200 -7.83 -4.85 24.74
C TRP A 200 -8.19 -3.46 25.23
N ARG A 201 -9.37 -2.97 24.87
CA ARG A 201 -9.87 -1.68 25.36
C ARG A 201 -10.18 -1.71 26.86
N GLN A 202 -10.88 -2.74 27.34
CA GLN A 202 -11.28 -2.85 28.76
C GLN A 202 -10.09 -3.09 29.70
N GLN A 203 -9.12 -3.90 29.28
CA GLN A 203 -7.96 -4.27 30.09
C GLN A 203 -6.79 -3.29 29.94
N GLY A 204 -6.86 -2.34 29.00
CA GLY A 204 -5.77 -1.43 28.68
C GLY A 204 -4.53 -2.13 28.11
N THR A 205 -4.66 -3.38 27.68
CA THR A 205 -3.57 -4.16 27.09
C THR A 205 -3.35 -3.74 25.64
N SER A 206 -2.09 -3.54 25.24
CA SER A 206 -1.75 -3.24 23.86
C SER A 206 -1.95 -4.45 22.95
N MET A 207 -2.44 -4.20 21.73
CA MET A 207 -2.42 -5.18 20.65
C MET A 207 -0.98 -5.56 20.29
N THR A 208 -0.76 -6.78 19.84
CA THR A 208 0.54 -7.22 19.29
C THR A 208 0.93 -6.40 18.04
N ASP A 209 2.22 -6.22 17.81
CA ASP A 209 2.72 -5.44 16.66
C ASP A 209 2.28 -6.03 15.32
N LYS A 210 2.23 -7.36 15.21
CA LYS A 210 1.75 -8.04 14.01
C LYS A 210 0.28 -7.77 13.73
N CYS A 211 -0.57 -7.74 14.77
CA CYS A 211 -1.97 -7.39 14.59
C CYS A 211 -2.12 -5.93 14.17
N ARG A 212 -1.30 -5.02 14.70
CA ARG A 212 -1.31 -3.61 14.28
C ARG A 212 -0.89 -3.42 12.84
N GLN A 213 0.11 -4.15 12.36
CA GLN A 213 0.52 -4.11 10.96
C GLN A 213 -0.63 -4.49 10.01
N LEU A 214 -1.47 -5.47 10.40
CA LEU A 214 -2.66 -5.83 9.62
C LEU A 214 -3.68 -4.68 9.57
N TRP A 215 -3.86 -3.94 10.67
CA TRP A 215 -4.72 -2.76 10.72
C TRP A 215 -4.15 -1.60 9.90
N ASP A 216 -2.84 -1.40 9.92
CA ASP A 216 -2.15 -0.39 9.10
C ASP A 216 -2.35 -0.66 7.61
N GLU A 217 -2.15 -1.91 7.17
CA GLU A 217 -2.38 -2.31 5.77
C GLU A 217 -3.85 -2.15 5.38
N LEU A 218 -4.77 -2.55 6.27
CA LEU A 218 -6.21 -2.38 6.06
C LEU A 218 -6.58 -0.90 5.90
N GLY A 219 -6.01 -0.01 6.72
CA GLY A 219 -6.19 1.44 6.60
C GLY A 219 -5.66 1.98 5.26
N ALA A 220 -4.45 1.56 4.85
CA ALA A 220 -3.86 1.95 3.57
C ALA A 220 -4.69 1.50 2.36
N LEU A 221 -5.25 0.29 2.39
CA LEU A 221 -6.15 -0.21 1.33
C LEU A 221 -7.44 0.62 1.22
N TRP A 222 -8.01 1.04 2.35
CA TRP A 222 -9.18 1.93 2.33
C TRP A 222 -8.85 3.30 1.75
N VAL A 223 -7.67 3.84 2.02
CA VAL A 223 -7.20 5.07 1.34
C VAL A 223 -7.16 4.86 -0.17
N CYS A 224 -6.58 3.75 -0.65
CA CYS A 224 -6.55 3.44 -2.09
C CYS A 224 -7.95 3.35 -2.72
N ILE A 225 -8.91 2.71 -2.04
CA ILE A 225 -10.29 2.59 -2.54
C ILE A 225 -10.98 3.95 -2.60
N ILE A 226 -10.90 4.76 -1.54
CA ILE A 226 -11.55 6.08 -1.48
C ILE A 226 -10.94 7.05 -2.51
N LEU A 227 -9.65 6.91 -2.78
CA LEU A 227 -8.93 7.72 -3.77
C LEU A 227 -8.99 7.16 -5.19
N ASN A 228 -9.79 6.13 -5.47
CA ASN A 228 -9.97 5.63 -6.83
C ASN A 228 -10.43 6.76 -7.78
N PRO A 229 -9.66 7.08 -8.84
CA PRO A 229 -9.97 8.16 -9.78
C PRO A 229 -11.27 7.95 -10.57
N HIS A 230 -11.74 6.72 -10.70
CA HIS A 230 -12.94 6.36 -11.45
C HIS A 230 -14.06 5.80 -10.57
N CYS A 231 -13.99 6.04 -9.26
CA CYS A 231 -15.05 5.64 -8.33
C CYS A 231 -16.38 6.35 -8.66
N LYS A 232 -17.49 5.60 -8.63
CA LYS A 232 -18.82 6.22 -8.64
C LYS A 232 -19.01 6.98 -7.33
N LEU A 233 -19.60 8.19 -7.40
CA LEU A 233 -19.80 9.05 -6.22
C LEU A 233 -20.70 8.41 -5.16
N GLU A 234 -21.69 7.62 -5.59
CA GLU A 234 -22.62 6.90 -4.71
C GLU A 234 -21.89 5.82 -3.90
N GLU A 235 -21.05 5.02 -4.56
CA GLU A 235 -20.21 3.98 -3.93
C GLU A 235 -19.24 4.62 -2.92
N LYS A 236 -18.54 5.69 -3.33
CA LYS A 236 -17.64 6.46 -2.45
C LYS A 236 -18.38 6.95 -1.19
N SER A 237 -19.58 7.49 -1.36
CA SER A 237 -20.40 8.00 -0.26
C SER A 237 -20.83 6.89 0.71
N CYS A 238 -21.22 5.73 0.19
CA CYS A 238 -21.55 4.56 0.99
C CYS A 238 -20.36 4.09 1.83
N TRP A 239 -19.17 3.96 1.22
CA TRP A 239 -17.96 3.55 1.95
C TRP A 239 -17.53 4.57 2.99
N LEU A 240 -17.61 5.87 2.69
CA LEU A 240 -17.30 6.91 3.68
C LEU A 240 -18.24 6.87 4.88
N GLN A 241 -19.53 6.62 4.67
CA GLN A 241 -20.49 6.43 5.79
C GLN A 241 -20.14 5.20 6.62
N GLN A 242 -19.74 4.10 5.99
CA GLN A 242 -19.34 2.87 6.68
C GLN A 242 -18.05 3.06 7.48
N LEU A 243 -17.03 3.70 6.89
CA LEU A 243 -15.77 4.05 7.56
C LEU A 243 -16.00 5.00 8.75
N GLN A 244 -16.88 5.99 8.60
CA GLN A 244 -17.24 6.88 9.71
C GLN A 244 -17.89 6.08 10.83
N LYS A 245 -18.86 5.22 10.52
CA LYS A 245 -19.51 4.35 11.51
C LYS A 245 -18.51 3.47 12.26
N TRP A 246 -17.51 2.90 11.57
CA TRP A 246 -16.47 2.11 12.24
C TRP A 246 -15.51 2.98 13.06
N SER A 247 -15.13 4.15 12.56
CA SER A 247 -14.24 5.09 13.26
C SER A 247 -14.86 5.60 14.57
N ASP A 248 -16.19 5.80 14.59
CA ASP A 248 -16.91 6.29 15.76
C ASP A 248 -17.02 5.23 16.87
N LEU A 249 -16.83 3.94 16.57
CA LEU A 249 -16.85 2.89 17.58
C LEU A 249 -15.63 3.00 18.50
N ASP A 250 -15.84 2.98 19.82
CA ASP A 250 -14.78 3.09 20.84
C ASP A 250 -13.71 1.99 20.78
N VAL A 251 -14.07 0.84 20.21
CA VAL A 251 -13.17 -0.31 20.02
C VAL A 251 -12.29 -0.19 18.78
N CYS A 252 -12.55 0.79 17.91
CA CYS A 252 -11.76 1.02 16.70
C CYS A 252 -10.31 1.42 17.05
N PRO A 253 -9.30 0.70 16.53
CA PRO A 253 -7.90 1.00 16.78
C PRO A 253 -7.47 2.42 16.38
N LEU A 254 -6.60 3.01 17.20
CA LEU A 254 -6.00 4.31 16.94
C LEU A 254 -4.82 4.19 15.96
N GLU A 255 -4.60 5.22 15.15
CA GLU A 255 -3.52 5.29 14.12
C GLU A 255 -2.13 5.07 14.74
N ASP A 256 -1.83 5.77 15.84
CA ASP A 256 -0.57 5.62 16.60
C ASP A 256 -0.64 4.48 17.65
N GLY A 257 -1.86 3.95 17.84
CA GLY A 257 -2.26 2.97 18.84
C GLY A 257 -1.82 3.27 20.27
N ASN A 258 -1.69 4.54 20.62
CA ASN A 258 -1.49 4.96 22.00
C ASN A 258 -2.86 4.98 22.71
N TYR A 259 -3.17 3.95 23.50
CA TYR A 259 -4.41 3.90 24.29
C TYR A 259 -4.29 4.63 25.65
N GLY A 260 -3.10 5.19 25.94
CA GLY A 260 -2.81 5.87 27.21
C GLY A 260 -3.42 7.26 27.25
N HIS A 261 -4.26 7.49 28.27
CA HIS A 261 -4.83 8.75 28.77
C HIS A 261 -4.80 9.96 27.83
N GLU A 262 -6.00 10.44 27.48
CA GLU A 262 -6.28 11.81 27.07
C GLU A 262 -5.69 12.80 28.08
N LEU A 263 -4.42 13.16 27.88
CA LEU A 263 -3.82 14.37 28.44
C LEU A 263 -3.83 15.41 27.32
N PRO A 264 -4.32 16.63 27.57
CA PRO A 264 -4.37 17.67 26.55
C PRO A 264 -2.95 18.19 26.31
N ASN A 265 -2.21 17.54 25.40
CA ASN A 265 -0.86 17.96 25.04
C ASN A 265 -0.85 18.66 23.67
N ILE A 266 -0.51 19.94 23.75
CA ILE A 266 -0.48 20.93 22.68
C ILE A 266 0.77 20.68 21.85
N THR A 267 0.68 19.96 20.73
CA THR A 267 1.69 19.95 19.65
C THR A 267 1.18 19.19 18.42
N ASN A 268 0.44 19.88 17.56
CA ASN A 268 0.69 19.94 16.11
C ASN A 268 -0.11 21.12 15.58
N ALA A 269 0.60 22.19 15.22
CA ALA A 269 0.04 23.24 14.38
C ALA A 269 0.13 22.75 12.93
N LEU A 270 -0.95 22.10 12.44
CA LEU A 270 -1.29 22.25 11.04
C LEU A 270 -1.99 23.60 10.91
N SER A 271 -1.49 24.43 10.00
CA SER A 271 -2.00 25.76 9.69
C SER A 271 -3.49 25.69 9.30
N GLN A 272 -4.38 25.84 10.27
CA GLN A 272 -5.79 26.10 10.03
C GLN A 272 -5.99 27.62 9.98
N ASN A 273 -6.15 28.14 8.77
CA ASN A 273 -6.91 29.37 8.58
C ASN A 273 -8.38 29.05 8.93
N ALA A 274 -8.82 29.32 10.17
CA ALA A 274 -10.24 29.41 10.48
C ALA A 274 -10.50 30.24 11.74
N SER A 275 -11.34 31.24 11.56
CA SER A 275 -12.09 32.03 12.52
C SER A 275 -12.51 31.28 13.81
N HIS A 276 -12.20 31.93 14.93
CA HIS A 276 -12.67 31.77 16.30
C HIS A 276 -13.89 30.87 16.56
N SER A 277 -13.68 29.84 17.39
CA SER A 277 -14.66 29.22 18.31
C SER A 277 -13.87 28.68 19.52
N PRO A 278 -14.21 28.98 20.79
CA PRO A 278 -13.30 28.74 21.92
C PRO A 278 -13.40 27.36 22.63
N ASP A 279 -14.08 26.35 22.07
CA ASP A 279 -14.42 25.11 22.80
C ASP A 279 -13.68 23.81 22.39
N SER A 280 -12.61 23.82 21.58
CA SER A 280 -11.97 22.59 21.07
C SER A 280 -10.55 22.28 21.60
N LEU A 281 -10.37 22.23 22.93
CA LEU A 281 -9.08 21.86 23.55
C LEU A 281 -8.76 20.34 23.53
N SER A 282 -9.61 19.48 22.97
CA SER A 282 -9.33 18.05 22.76
C SER A 282 -9.09 17.76 21.28
N ARG A 283 -7.90 17.25 20.96
CA ARG A 283 -7.51 16.79 19.62
C ARG A 283 -8.50 15.71 19.13
N PRO A 284 -8.91 15.71 17.86
CA PRO A 284 -9.81 14.70 17.34
C PRO A 284 -9.15 13.32 17.41
N ARG A 285 -9.88 12.32 17.93
CA ARG A 285 -9.48 10.92 17.98
C ARG A 285 -9.13 10.42 16.57
N ARG A 286 -7.86 10.10 16.32
CA ARG A 286 -7.40 9.54 15.03
C ARG A 286 -7.39 8.01 15.08
N THR A 287 -8.20 7.41 14.22
CA THR A 287 -8.28 5.95 14.02
C THR A 287 -7.52 5.56 12.75
N VAL A 288 -7.31 4.26 12.58
CA VAL A 288 -6.74 3.68 11.36
C VAL A 288 -7.52 4.05 10.08
N PHE A 289 -8.78 4.48 10.20
CA PHE A 289 -9.62 4.92 9.08
C PHE A 289 -9.59 6.42 8.82
N THR A 290 -9.02 7.23 9.73
CA THR A 290 -9.09 8.70 9.64
C THR A 290 -8.51 9.22 8.31
N ARG A 291 -7.37 8.70 7.85
CA ARG A 291 -6.77 9.10 6.57
C ARG A 291 -7.67 8.77 5.36
N ALA A 292 -8.36 7.63 5.39
CA ALA A 292 -9.30 7.27 4.34
C ALA A 292 -10.51 8.21 4.33
N ILE A 293 -11.02 8.58 5.51
CA ILE A 293 -12.12 9.54 5.65
C ILE A 293 -11.71 10.93 5.15
N GLU A 294 -10.51 11.42 5.51
CA GLU A 294 -9.93 12.68 5.02
C GLU A 294 -9.78 12.68 3.49
N GLY A 295 -9.56 11.52 2.87
CA GLY A 295 -9.53 11.33 1.42
C GLY A 295 -10.82 11.74 0.68
N ARG A 296 -11.93 12.00 1.39
CA ARG A 296 -13.15 12.57 0.81
C ARG A 296 -12.93 13.93 0.14
N GLU A 297 -12.00 14.73 0.66
CA GLU A 297 -11.74 16.10 0.19
C GLU A 297 -10.86 16.11 -1.06
N LEU A 298 -10.19 14.99 -1.32
CA LEU A 298 -9.31 14.83 -2.46
C LEU A 298 -10.13 14.47 -3.70
N HIS A 299 -9.93 15.29 -4.73
CA HIS A 299 -10.62 15.16 -6.00
C HIS A 299 -9.59 15.15 -7.15
N TRP A 300 -9.96 14.60 -8.29
CA TRP A 300 -9.06 14.39 -9.44
C TRP A 300 -9.23 15.45 -10.53
N GLN A 301 -10.22 16.34 -10.42
CA GLN A 301 -10.59 17.32 -11.46
C GLN A 301 -9.60 18.49 -11.62
N ASP A 302 -8.54 18.56 -10.81
CA ASP A 302 -7.52 19.62 -10.97
C ASP A 302 -6.89 19.56 -12.37
N SER A 303 -6.93 20.69 -13.08
CA SER A 303 -6.50 20.75 -14.48
C SER A 303 -5.00 20.53 -14.67
N HIS A 304 -4.18 20.89 -13.68
CA HIS A 304 -2.74 20.67 -13.71
C HIS A 304 -2.42 19.20 -13.41
N LEU A 305 -3.07 18.62 -12.40
CA LEU A 305 -2.97 17.19 -12.08
C LEU A 305 -3.35 16.33 -13.29
N GLN A 306 -4.48 16.63 -13.94
CA GLN A 306 -4.95 15.91 -15.11
C GLN A 306 -3.94 15.95 -16.25
N ARG A 307 -3.24 17.08 -16.46
CA ARG A 307 -2.18 17.17 -17.48
C ARG A 307 -0.94 16.37 -17.10
N ILE A 308 -0.53 16.39 -15.83
CA ILE A 308 0.58 15.56 -15.32
C ILE A 308 0.30 14.08 -15.58
N ILE A 309 -0.88 13.59 -15.21
CA ILE A 309 -1.18 12.15 -15.30
C ILE A 309 -1.51 11.70 -16.72
N SER A 310 -2.09 12.55 -17.59
CA SER A 310 -2.54 12.12 -18.93
C SER A 310 -1.46 12.17 -20.01
N SER A 311 -0.47 13.07 -19.89
CA SER A 311 0.43 13.40 -20.99
C SER A 311 1.87 12.97 -20.72
N ASP A 312 2.49 12.24 -21.66
CA ASP A 312 3.91 11.89 -21.58
C ASP A 312 4.85 13.09 -21.71
N ILE A 313 4.39 14.15 -22.39
CA ILE A 313 5.14 15.38 -22.59
C ILE A 313 4.30 16.53 -22.06
N TYR A 314 4.58 16.95 -20.84
CA TYR A 314 3.98 18.12 -20.22
C TYR A 314 5.05 19.06 -19.70
N THR A 315 5.33 20.12 -20.46
CA THR A 315 6.33 21.13 -20.13
C THR A 315 5.70 22.52 -20.06
N ALA A 316 6.40 23.44 -19.39
CA ALA A 316 5.91 24.81 -19.26
C ALA A 316 5.68 25.46 -20.63
N PRO A 317 4.56 26.21 -20.82
CA PRO A 317 4.31 26.93 -22.06
C PRO A 317 5.34 28.06 -22.26
N ALA A 318 5.69 28.34 -23.52
CA ALA A 318 6.70 29.35 -23.88
C ALA A 318 6.35 30.79 -23.42
N CYS A 319 5.06 31.07 -23.17
CA CYS A 319 4.58 32.34 -22.64
C CYS A 319 3.82 32.07 -21.32
N GLN A 320 4.52 32.20 -20.19
CA GLN A 320 3.95 31.95 -18.86
C GLN A 320 3.21 33.19 -18.34
N ARG A 321 1.96 33.02 -17.89
CA ARG A 321 1.32 34.01 -17.01
C ARG A 321 1.91 33.90 -15.60
N GLU A 322 1.96 34.98 -14.83
CA GLU A 322 2.60 35.00 -13.50
C GLU A 322 2.10 33.90 -12.54
N ASN A 323 0.81 33.56 -12.59
CA ASN A 323 0.24 32.48 -11.76
C ASN A 323 0.68 31.06 -12.17
N GLU A 324 1.07 30.83 -13.43
CA GLU A 324 1.51 29.51 -13.92
C GLU A 324 3.00 29.26 -13.63
N ARG A 325 3.75 30.28 -13.20
CA ARG A 325 5.17 30.16 -12.83
C ARG A 325 5.44 29.24 -11.65
N LEU A 326 4.44 29.02 -10.79
CA LEU A 326 4.59 28.16 -9.60
C LEU A 326 4.39 26.67 -9.90
N LEU A 327 3.81 26.34 -11.06
CA LEU A 327 3.48 24.96 -11.45
C LEU A 327 4.63 24.23 -12.14
N PHE A 328 5.70 24.93 -12.45
CA PHE A 328 6.86 24.38 -13.14
C PHE A 328 8.15 24.83 -12.47
N ASN A 329 9.19 23.99 -12.53
CA ASN A 329 10.52 24.37 -12.08
C ASN A 329 11.24 25.24 -13.14
N SER A 330 12.47 25.66 -12.83
CA SER A 330 13.32 26.45 -13.73
C SER A 330 13.65 25.73 -15.05
N HIS A 331 13.53 24.40 -15.10
CA HIS A 331 13.74 23.58 -16.30
C HIS A 331 12.43 23.32 -17.07
N GLY A 332 11.31 23.92 -16.64
CA GLY A 332 10.01 23.76 -17.27
C GLY A 332 9.33 22.42 -17.01
N GLN A 333 9.81 21.62 -16.05
CA GLN A 333 9.19 20.37 -15.63
C GLN A 333 8.07 20.63 -14.60
N PRO A 334 6.98 19.85 -14.60
CA PRO A 334 5.83 20.09 -13.74
C PRO A 334 6.13 19.82 -12.27
N LEU A 335 5.45 20.56 -11.39
CA LEU A 335 5.54 20.50 -9.94
C LEU A 335 4.17 20.20 -9.34
N TRP A 336 4.06 19.16 -8.53
CA TRP A 336 2.85 18.91 -7.75
C TRP A 336 3.02 19.44 -6.32
N LEU A 337 2.37 20.56 -6.00
CA LEU A 337 2.52 21.31 -4.74
C LEU A 337 1.48 20.92 -3.67
N GLU A 338 1.15 19.63 -3.59
CA GLU A 338 0.29 19.09 -2.51
C GLU A 338 1.16 18.62 -1.34
N HIS A 339 0.54 18.42 -0.18
CA HIS A 339 1.19 17.81 0.97
C HIS A 339 1.79 16.44 0.60
N VAL A 340 3.07 16.19 0.91
CA VAL A 340 3.85 15.06 0.35
C VAL A 340 3.20 13.70 0.62
N PRO A 341 2.85 13.31 1.86
CA PRO A 341 2.07 12.10 2.13
C PRO A 341 0.76 11.98 1.35
N THR A 342 0.03 13.09 1.22
CA THR A 342 -1.25 13.14 0.48
C THR A 342 -1.05 12.91 -1.01
N ALA A 343 -0.03 13.53 -1.60
CA ALA A 343 0.36 13.32 -2.98
C ALA A 343 0.80 11.87 -3.24
N CYS A 344 1.56 11.27 -2.32
CA CYS A 344 1.99 9.88 -2.43
C CYS A 344 0.82 8.89 -2.29
N ALA A 345 -0.21 9.22 -1.51
CA ALA A 345 -1.44 8.42 -1.46
C ALA A 345 -2.19 8.42 -2.81
N ARG A 346 -2.14 9.51 -3.58
CA ARG A 346 -2.65 9.53 -4.97
C ARG A 346 -1.84 8.63 -5.89
N VAL A 347 -0.51 8.61 -5.73
CA VAL A 347 0.37 7.69 -6.47
C VAL A 347 0.02 6.23 -6.13
N ASP A 348 -0.14 5.91 -4.85
CA ASP A 348 -0.50 4.55 -4.40
C ASP A 348 -1.87 4.13 -4.93
N ALA A 349 -2.84 5.05 -4.93
CA ALA A 349 -4.16 4.81 -5.51
C ALA A 349 -4.07 4.54 -7.02
N LEU A 350 -3.36 5.37 -7.79
CA LEU A 350 -3.17 5.13 -9.24
C LEU A 350 -2.52 3.77 -9.50
N ARG A 351 -1.45 3.44 -8.76
CA ARG A 351 -0.74 2.16 -8.89
C ARG A 351 -1.66 0.98 -8.55
N SER A 352 -2.37 1.07 -7.43
CA SER A 352 -3.29 0.04 -6.94
C SER A 352 -4.52 -0.16 -7.83
N HIS A 353 -4.92 0.83 -8.65
CA HIS A 353 -6.04 0.73 -9.61
C HIS A 353 -5.59 0.47 -11.05
N GLY A 354 -4.33 0.08 -11.25
CA GLY A 354 -3.82 -0.32 -12.57
C GLY A 354 -3.54 0.85 -13.51
N TYR A 355 -3.03 1.97 -12.98
CA TYR A 355 -2.55 3.14 -13.72
C TYR A 355 -1.05 3.42 -13.43
N PRO A 356 -0.14 2.46 -13.71
CA PRO A 356 1.26 2.58 -13.32
C PRO A 356 2.00 3.70 -14.06
N LYS A 357 1.61 4.03 -15.30
CA LYS A 357 2.25 5.12 -16.07
C LYS A 357 1.88 6.48 -15.51
N GLU A 358 0.61 6.67 -15.19
CA GLU A 358 0.06 7.86 -14.55
C GLU A 358 0.68 8.07 -13.16
N ALA A 359 0.79 6.98 -12.38
CA ALA A 359 1.48 6.98 -11.09
C ALA A 359 2.95 7.40 -11.21
N LEU A 360 3.66 6.90 -12.24
CA LEU A 360 5.06 7.25 -12.51
C LEU A 360 5.21 8.74 -12.88
N ARG A 361 4.35 9.28 -13.75
CA ARG A 361 4.36 10.70 -14.11
C ARG A 361 4.11 11.60 -12.90
N LEU A 362 3.14 11.24 -12.05
CA LEU A 362 2.87 11.97 -10.81
C LEU A 362 4.05 11.88 -9.82
N THR A 363 4.67 10.70 -9.70
CA THR A 363 5.87 10.49 -8.87
C THR A 363 7.00 11.43 -9.27
N VAL A 364 7.29 11.56 -10.57
CA VAL A 364 8.32 12.48 -11.08
C VAL A 364 7.98 13.93 -10.73
N ALA A 365 6.72 14.35 -10.88
CA ALA A 365 6.28 15.70 -10.51
C ALA A 365 6.42 15.99 -9.00
N ILE A 366 6.16 14.99 -8.14
CA ILE A 366 6.38 15.09 -6.69
C ILE A 366 7.87 15.23 -6.38
N ILE A 367 8.74 14.43 -7.01
CA ILE A 367 10.19 14.51 -6.79
C ILE A 367 10.76 15.86 -7.25
N ASN A 368 10.26 16.42 -8.35
CA ASN A 368 10.63 17.78 -8.75
C ASN A 368 10.23 18.83 -7.69
N THR A 369 9.07 18.66 -7.05
CA THR A 369 8.67 19.49 -5.91
C THR A 369 9.61 19.30 -4.72
N LEU A 370 9.99 18.07 -4.37
CA LEU A 370 10.92 17.78 -3.28
C LEU A 370 12.30 18.40 -3.52
N ARG A 371 12.83 18.28 -4.74
CA ARG A 371 14.09 18.92 -5.16
C ARG A 371 14.02 20.44 -4.98
N LEU A 372 12.94 21.07 -5.43
CA LEU A 372 12.73 22.51 -5.27
C LEU A 372 12.64 22.92 -3.79
N GLN A 373 11.95 22.12 -2.96
CA GLN A 373 11.86 22.35 -1.52
C GLN A 373 13.22 22.23 -0.84
N GLN A 374 13.99 21.18 -1.14
CA GLN A 374 15.34 20.96 -0.61
C GLN A 374 16.28 22.12 -1.01
N GLN A 375 16.21 22.60 -2.26
CA GLN A 375 17.00 23.75 -2.72
C GLN A 375 16.65 25.02 -1.95
N ARG A 376 15.35 25.33 -1.78
CA ARG A 376 14.90 26.51 -1.02
C ARG A 376 15.33 26.44 0.44
N GLN A 377 15.22 25.28 1.06
CA GLN A 377 15.68 25.04 2.43
C GLN A 377 17.20 25.29 2.57
N LEU A 378 17.99 24.80 1.61
CA LEU A 378 19.43 25.02 1.59
C LEU A 378 19.78 26.51 1.40
N GLU A 379 19.06 27.23 0.54
CA GLU A 379 19.23 28.68 0.36
C GLU A 379 18.90 29.44 1.64
N ILE A 380 17.78 29.14 2.31
CA ILE A 380 17.41 29.74 3.60
C ILE A 380 18.52 29.49 4.64
N TYR A 381 18.99 28.24 4.73
CA TYR A 381 20.05 27.87 5.65
C TYR A 381 21.36 28.62 5.36
N LYS A 382 21.76 28.77 4.10
CA LYS A 382 22.98 29.51 3.72
C LYS A 382 22.98 30.95 4.27
N HIS A 383 21.83 31.62 4.29
CA HIS A 383 21.70 32.97 4.84
C HIS A 383 21.80 33.00 6.38
N GLN A 384 21.31 31.96 7.06
CA GLN A 384 21.24 31.89 8.53
C GLN A 384 22.38 31.07 9.17
N LYS A 385 23.25 30.45 8.36
CA LYS A 385 24.27 29.48 8.81
C LYS A 385 25.15 30.01 9.94
N LYS A 386 25.64 31.25 9.83
CA LYS A 386 26.53 31.84 10.84
C LYS A 386 25.85 31.97 12.21
N GLU A 387 24.59 32.42 12.23
CA GLU A 387 23.82 32.60 13.45
C GLU A 387 23.47 31.25 14.11
N LEU A 388 23.03 30.28 13.30
CA LEU A 388 22.70 28.94 13.78
C LEU A 388 23.92 28.20 14.33
N LEU A 389 25.08 28.31 13.68
CA LEU A 389 26.32 27.69 14.17
C LEU A 389 26.82 28.35 15.46
N GLN A 390 26.68 29.67 15.61
CA GLN A 390 27.03 30.36 16.85
C GLN A 390 26.11 29.96 18.02
N ARG A 391 24.82 29.76 17.75
CA ARG A 391 23.85 29.30 18.77
C ARG A 391 23.97 27.83 19.11
N GLY A 392 24.46 26.99 18.18
CA GLY A 392 24.59 25.54 18.36
C GLY A 392 23.26 24.79 18.54
N THR A 393 22.12 25.47 18.43
CA THR A 393 20.78 24.89 18.60
C THR A 393 19.81 25.51 17.59
N THR A 394 18.74 24.79 17.28
CA THR A 394 17.69 25.23 16.36
C THR A 394 16.31 24.83 16.88
N THR A 395 15.30 25.65 16.58
CA THR A 395 13.88 25.35 16.79
C THR A 395 13.21 24.83 15.51
N ILE A 396 13.93 24.86 14.37
CA ILE A 396 13.45 24.31 13.10
C ILE A 396 13.39 22.80 13.25
N THR A 397 12.20 22.23 13.08
CA THR A 397 11.99 20.79 13.13
C THR A 397 10.81 20.37 12.24
N ASN A 398 10.88 19.20 11.63
CA ASN A 398 9.70 18.58 11.00
C ASN A 398 8.95 17.72 12.03
N LEU A 399 7.69 18.07 12.28
CA LEU A 399 6.80 17.32 13.17
C LEU A 399 6.26 16.05 12.53
N GLU A 400 6.16 16.02 11.20
CA GLU A 400 5.70 14.87 10.42
C GLU A 400 6.89 14.21 9.73
N GLY A 401 7.26 13.03 10.22
CA GLY A 401 8.28 12.18 9.63
C GLY A 401 7.72 11.37 8.46
N TRP A 402 8.46 11.29 7.35
CA TRP A 402 8.03 10.50 6.20
C TRP A 402 8.29 8.99 6.36
N VAL A 403 9.38 8.61 7.04
CA VAL A 403 9.67 7.20 7.39
C VAL A 403 8.78 6.78 8.56
N GLY A 404 8.07 5.66 8.42
CA GLY A 404 7.10 5.17 9.43
C GLY A 404 5.72 5.82 9.32
N HIS A 405 5.52 6.75 8.38
CA HIS A 405 4.23 7.40 8.16
C HIS A 405 3.16 6.38 7.69
N PRO A 406 1.90 6.48 8.13
CA PRO A 406 0.83 5.54 7.74
C PRO A 406 0.57 5.43 6.23
N LEU A 407 0.80 6.51 5.48
CA LEU A 407 0.68 6.56 4.01
C LEU A 407 1.98 6.17 3.26
N ASP A 408 3.04 5.79 3.99
CA ASP A 408 4.34 5.35 3.47
C ASP A 408 4.82 6.11 2.21
N PRO A 409 5.00 7.45 2.27
CA PRO A 409 5.28 8.25 1.09
C PRO A 409 6.56 7.83 0.38
N ILE A 410 7.63 7.56 1.14
CA ILE A 410 8.94 7.23 0.55
C ILE A 410 8.95 5.82 -0.02
N GLY A 411 8.40 4.84 0.69
CA GLY A 411 8.23 3.49 0.14
C GLY A 411 7.35 3.49 -1.10
N CYS A 412 6.25 4.25 -1.11
CA CYS A 412 5.37 4.38 -2.27
C CYS A 412 6.09 4.93 -3.51
N LEU A 413 6.83 6.04 -3.39
CA LEU A 413 7.56 6.62 -4.52
C LEU A 413 8.70 5.70 -4.99
N PHE A 414 9.45 5.12 -4.04
CA PHE A 414 10.53 4.18 -4.33
C PHE A 414 10.03 2.95 -5.08
N LEU A 415 8.96 2.31 -4.59
CA LEU A 415 8.34 1.15 -5.22
C LEU A 415 7.80 1.49 -6.61
N THR A 416 7.12 2.64 -6.78
CA THR A 416 6.58 3.04 -8.07
C THR A 416 7.67 3.21 -9.14
N LEU A 417 8.83 3.76 -8.76
CA LEU A 417 9.97 3.92 -9.67
C LEU A 417 10.69 2.61 -9.95
N THR A 418 10.97 1.82 -8.90
CA THR A 418 11.70 0.56 -9.04
C THR A 418 10.89 -0.49 -9.79
N GLU A 419 9.57 -0.56 -9.61
CA GLU A 419 8.69 -1.44 -10.40
C GLU A 419 8.78 -1.15 -11.89
N ALA A 420 8.89 0.13 -12.30
CA ALA A 420 9.09 0.49 -13.70
C ALA A 420 10.47 0.08 -14.24
N CYS A 421 11.46 -0.06 -13.35
CA CYS A 421 12.84 -0.42 -13.67
C CYS A 421 13.13 -1.93 -13.60
N ARG A 422 12.19 -2.77 -13.14
CA ARG A 422 12.41 -4.23 -13.04
C ARG A 422 12.40 -4.86 -14.43
N LEU A 423 13.36 -5.76 -14.68
CA LEU A 423 13.29 -6.67 -15.81
C LEU A 423 12.18 -7.70 -15.53
N ASN A 424 11.18 -7.79 -16.40
CA ASN A 424 10.09 -8.76 -16.23
C ASN A 424 10.64 -10.20 -16.27
N ASP A 425 10.36 -10.99 -15.23
CA ASP A 425 10.52 -12.45 -15.18
C ASP A 425 9.44 -13.19 -16.01
N ASP A 426 8.79 -12.52 -16.98
CA ASP A 426 7.71 -13.09 -17.81
C ASP A 426 8.19 -14.21 -18.75
N SER A 427 9.47 -14.60 -18.72
CA SER A 427 10.06 -15.61 -19.60
C SER A 427 10.32 -16.98 -18.97
N TYR A 428 10.13 -17.19 -17.66
CA TYR A 428 10.42 -18.49 -17.02
C TYR A 428 9.28 -19.01 -16.14
N MET A 429 8.21 -19.49 -16.80
CA MET A 429 7.37 -20.56 -16.25
C MET A 429 7.99 -21.93 -16.61
N GLU A 430 9.26 -22.13 -16.24
CA GLU A 430 9.87 -23.46 -16.20
C GLU A 430 10.08 -23.85 -14.74
N MET A 431 9.52 -25.01 -14.38
CA MET A 431 9.64 -25.61 -13.07
C MET A 431 11.10 -25.66 -12.61
N SER A 432 11.40 -24.99 -11.50
CA SER A 432 12.41 -25.49 -10.58
C SER A 432 12.03 -25.15 -9.15
N ASP A 433 11.72 -26.21 -8.40
CA ASP A 433 11.92 -26.26 -6.96
C ASP A 433 13.37 -25.90 -6.62
N MET A 434 13.55 -25.39 -5.39
CA MET A 434 14.82 -25.12 -4.67
C MET A 434 15.32 -23.66 -4.67
N ASN A 435 14.76 -22.89 -3.74
CA ASN A 435 15.52 -22.24 -2.66
C ASN A 435 16.83 -21.50 -2.99
N GLU A 436 16.82 -20.59 -3.96
CA GLU A 436 17.66 -19.38 -3.96
C GLU A 436 16.86 -18.21 -4.54
N SER A 437 16.48 -17.25 -3.68
CA SER A 437 15.88 -15.99 -4.12
C SER A 437 16.93 -15.18 -4.88
N ARG A 438 16.95 -15.30 -6.21
CA ARG A 438 17.77 -14.41 -7.05
C ARG A 438 17.36 -12.97 -6.78
N LEU A 439 18.33 -12.11 -6.48
CA LEU A 439 18.09 -10.68 -6.27
C LEU A 439 17.44 -10.07 -7.52
N PRO A 440 16.48 -9.15 -7.38
CA PRO A 440 15.87 -8.48 -8.52
C PRO A 440 16.93 -7.75 -9.35
N MET A 441 16.88 -7.91 -10.68
CA MET A 441 17.71 -7.13 -11.59
C MET A 441 16.95 -5.88 -12.06
N TYR A 442 17.59 -4.72 -11.90
CA TYR A 442 17.05 -3.43 -12.30
C TYR A 442 17.77 -2.89 -13.55
N GLN A 443 17.05 -2.17 -14.38
CA GLN A 443 17.59 -1.45 -15.53
C GLN A 443 17.24 0.04 -15.47
N HIS A 444 18.10 0.88 -16.04
CA HIS A 444 17.86 2.32 -16.13
C HIS A 444 16.76 2.61 -17.15
N VAL A 445 15.62 3.12 -16.68
CA VAL A 445 14.54 3.59 -17.54
C VAL A 445 14.59 5.12 -17.61
N PRO A 446 14.76 5.74 -18.80
CA PRO A 446 14.88 7.18 -18.92
C PRO A 446 13.59 7.86 -18.47
N VAL A 447 13.72 8.95 -17.73
CA VAL A 447 12.57 9.76 -17.31
C VAL A 447 12.07 10.53 -18.53
N ALA A 448 10.85 10.24 -18.98
CA ALA A 448 10.18 11.01 -20.03
C ALA A 448 9.82 12.41 -19.51
N THR A 449 10.81 13.30 -19.42
CA THR A 449 10.58 14.74 -19.29
C THR A 449 11.02 15.37 -20.60
N GLY A 450 10.28 16.38 -21.09
CA GLY A 450 10.52 17.03 -22.38
C GLY A 450 11.85 17.79 -22.50
N CYS A 451 12.87 17.47 -21.69
CA CYS A 451 14.22 17.98 -21.78
C CYS A 451 15.11 16.94 -22.49
N PRO A 452 15.55 17.18 -23.73
CA PRO A 452 16.37 16.23 -24.49
C PRO A 452 17.78 16.00 -23.93
N ASN A 453 18.14 16.62 -22.80
CA ASN A 453 19.48 16.58 -22.19
C ASN A 453 19.49 16.03 -20.75
N SER A 454 18.38 15.56 -20.17
CA SER A 454 18.43 14.93 -18.84
C SER A 454 18.80 13.46 -18.98
N ASN A 455 20.04 13.10 -18.65
CA ASN A 455 20.46 11.71 -18.43
C ASN A 455 19.88 11.11 -17.13
N GLU A 456 18.71 11.58 -16.67
CA GLU A 456 18.10 11.10 -15.42
C GLU A 456 17.29 9.83 -15.69
N SER A 457 17.60 8.76 -14.96
CA SER A 457 16.84 7.52 -14.95
C SER A 457 15.87 7.44 -13.78
N CYS A 458 14.80 6.67 -13.93
CA CYS A 458 13.85 6.36 -12.86
C CYS A 458 14.53 5.64 -11.68
N LEU A 459 15.58 4.85 -11.96
CA LEU A 459 16.35 4.15 -10.92
C LEU A 459 17.16 5.14 -10.07
N SER A 460 17.81 6.11 -10.70
CA SER A 460 18.48 7.22 -10.00
C SER A 460 17.51 8.06 -9.19
N LEU A 461 16.32 8.36 -9.73
CA LEU A 461 15.27 9.04 -8.97
C LEU A 461 14.78 8.21 -7.77
N ALA A 462 14.73 6.88 -7.87
CA ALA A 462 14.32 6.00 -6.78
C ALA A 462 15.32 6.07 -5.64
N LEU A 463 16.62 5.94 -5.95
CA LEU A 463 17.69 6.12 -4.98
C LEU A 463 17.63 7.52 -4.37
N GLU A 464 17.50 8.57 -5.18
CA GLU A 464 17.45 9.96 -4.72
C GLU A 464 16.31 10.20 -3.72
N VAL A 465 15.07 9.82 -4.05
CA VAL A 465 13.92 10.08 -3.17
C VAL A 465 13.99 9.28 -1.87
N ALA A 466 14.51 8.05 -1.92
CA ALA A 466 14.74 7.25 -0.72
C ALA A 466 15.76 7.93 0.20
N LEU A 467 16.89 8.39 -0.34
CA LEU A 467 17.92 9.10 0.43
C LEU A 467 17.42 10.43 1.00
N MET A 468 16.67 11.21 0.21
CA MET A 468 16.04 12.45 0.68
C MET A 468 15.12 12.18 1.87
N GLY A 469 14.27 11.16 1.76
CA GLY A 469 13.26 10.90 2.78
C GLY A 469 13.80 10.26 4.05
N MET A 470 14.75 9.33 3.93
CA MET A 470 15.44 8.75 5.08
C MET A 470 16.31 9.78 5.81
N GLY A 471 16.94 10.68 5.06
CA GLY A 471 17.77 11.76 5.59
C GLY A 471 17.01 12.96 6.14
N GLN A 472 15.68 13.00 6.05
CA GLN A 472 14.85 14.08 6.58
C GLN A 472 15.07 14.23 8.10
N GLN A 473 15.38 15.44 8.57
CA GLN A 473 15.32 15.74 10.01
C GLN A 473 13.86 15.61 10.46
N ARG A 474 13.59 14.80 11.47
CA ARG A 474 12.23 14.57 12.01
C ARG A 474 12.29 14.32 13.51
N VAL A 475 11.23 14.70 14.23
CA VAL A 475 11.08 14.37 15.66
C VAL A 475 10.72 12.90 15.83
N MET A 476 11.19 12.27 16.91
CA MET A 476 10.75 10.92 17.29
C MET A 476 9.24 10.92 17.59
N PRO A 477 8.44 10.04 16.96
CA PRO A 477 7.00 10.00 17.22
C PRO A 477 6.68 9.55 18.65
N GLU A 478 5.47 9.88 19.10
CA GLU A 478 4.97 9.50 20.40
C GLU A 478 4.45 8.06 20.42
N GLY A 479 4.73 7.34 21.52
CA GLY A 479 4.25 5.98 21.73
C GLY A 479 5.20 4.91 21.18
N LEU A 480 5.30 3.81 21.92
CA LEU A 480 6.18 2.68 21.62
C LEU A 480 5.99 2.15 20.19
N TYR A 481 4.74 1.91 19.78
CA TYR A 481 4.45 1.34 18.47
C TYR A 481 4.88 2.25 17.31
N ALA A 482 4.65 3.55 17.41
CA ALA A 482 5.05 4.48 16.36
C ALA A 482 6.58 4.55 16.24
N GLN A 483 7.31 4.51 17.35
CA GLN A 483 8.78 4.45 17.36
C GLN A 483 9.29 3.15 16.73
N ASP A 484 8.73 1.99 17.12
CA ASP A 484 9.08 0.71 16.54
C ASP A 484 8.74 0.64 15.04
N LYS A 485 7.62 1.26 14.63
CA LYS A 485 7.22 1.37 13.21
C LYS A 485 8.23 2.19 12.41
N VAL A 486 8.75 3.30 12.94
CA VAL A 486 9.82 4.07 12.29
C VAL A 486 11.07 3.22 12.11
N CYS A 487 11.54 2.52 13.15
CA CYS A 487 12.71 1.65 13.05
C CYS A 487 12.52 0.53 12.02
N ARG A 488 11.37 -0.17 12.05
CA ARG A 488 11.07 -1.25 11.09
C ARG A 488 10.97 -0.75 9.66
N ASN A 489 10.29 0.37 9.42
CA ASN A 489 10.16 0.93 8.07
C ASN A 489 11.51 1.44 7.55
N GLU A 490 12.36 1.97 8.42
CA GLU A 490 13.74 2.35 8.07
C GLU A 490 14.56 1.12 7.64
N GLU A 491 14.51 0.03 8.41
CA GLU A 491 15.17 -1.24 8.07
C GLU A 491 14.65 -1.84 6.76
N GLN A 492 13.33 -1.78 6.50
CA GLN A 492 12.73 -2.25 5.26
C GLN A 492 13.20 -1.46 4.04
N LEU A 493 13.21 -0.13 4.12
CA LEU A 493 13.72 0.73 3.04
C LEU A 493 15.21 0.49 2.80
N LEU A 494 16.00 0.28 3.85
CA LEU A 494 17.42 -0.06 3.73
C LEU A 494 17.63 -1.42 3.05
N SER A 495 16.84 -2.43 3.40
CA SER A 495 16.89 -3.74 2.74
C SER A 495 16.62 -3.60 1.24
N GLN A 496 15.63 -2.80 0.86
CA GLN A 496 15.31 -2.54 -0.55
C GLN A 496 16.41 -1.75 -1.27
N LEU A 497 17.04 -0.78 -0.60
CA LEU A 497 18.18 -0.04 -1.15
C LEU A 497 19.40 -0.94 -1.38
N GLN A 498 19.64 -1.92 -0.50
CA GLN A 498 20.73 -2.90 -0.64
C GLN A 498 20.53 -3.85 -1.82
N GLU A 499 19.31 -4.01 -2.35
CA GLU A 499 19.05 -4.78 -3.57
C GLU A 499 19.53 -4.06 -4.83
N LEU A 500 19.76 -2.73 -4.76
CA LEU A 500 20.26 -1.94 -5.88
C LEU A 500 21.76 -2.16 -6.08
N GLN A 501 22.14 -2.61 -7.28
CA GLN A 501 23.55 -2.65 -7.69
C GLN A 501 24.00 -1.25 -8.10
N LEU A 502 24.91 -0.65 -7.33
CA LEU A 502 25.39 0.72 -7.55
C LEU A 502 26.34 0.77 -8.76
N ASP A 503 25.84 1.25 -9.89
CA ASP A 503 26.64 1.63 -11.05
C ASP A 503 27.12 3.09 -10.97
N ASP A 504 27.85 3.57 -11.97
CA ASP A 504 28.42 4.92 -11.95
C ASP A 504 27.35 6.04 -11.84
N GLU A 505 26.15 5.85 -12.40
CA GLU A 505 25.07 6.84 -12.35
C GLU A 505 24.44 6.88 -10.93
N LEU A 506 24.22 5.70 -10.33
CA LEU A 506 23.72 5.58 -8.97
C LEU A 506 24.75 6.07 -7.93
N VAL A 507 26.04 5.79 -8.13
CA VAL A 507 27.13 6.28 -7.27
C VAL A 507 27.18 7.81 -7.31
N GLN A 508 27.07 8.44 -8.49
CA GLN A 508 27.01 9.90 -8.60
C GLN A 508 25.78 10.47 -7.87
N THR A 509 24.63 9.82 -8.01
CA THR A 509 23.40 10.22 -7.31
C THR A 509 23.55 10.08 -5.79
N LEU A 510 24.12 8.98 -5.32
CA LEU A 510 24.42 8.71 -3.91
C LEU A 510 25.35 9.79 -3.32
N GLN A 511 26.48 10.07 -3.99
CA GLN A 511 27.44 11.09 -3.56
C GLN A 511 26.79 12.48 -3.50
N LYS A 512 26.07 12.88 -4.55
CA LYS A 512 25.35 14.16 -4.61
C LYS A 512 24.38 14.30 -3.44
N GLN A 513 23.56 13.28 -3.17
CA GLN A 513 22.60 13.33 -2.06
C GLN A 513 23.29 13.34 -0.69
N CYS A 514 24.38 12.60 -0.50
CA CYS A 514 25.13 12.61 0.76
C CYS A 514 25.72 13.99 1.07
N ILE A 515 26.22 14.71 0.06
CA ILE A 515 26.69 16.09 0.20
C ILE A 515 25.52 17.01 0.60
N LEU A 516 24.39 16.91 -0.10
CA LEU A 516 23.20 17.71 0.21
C LEU A 516 22.69 17.45 1.64
N LEU A 517 22.73 16.21 2.10
CA LEU A 517 22.36 15.85 3.47
C LEU A 517 23.32 16.46 4.50
N LEU A 518 24.63 16.48 4.23
CA LEU A 518 25.60 17.11 5.13
C LEU A 518 25.47 18.65 5.19
N GLU A 519 25.10 19.27 4.07
CA GLU A 519 24.96 20.71 3.92
C GLU A 519 23.55 21.24 4.26
N GLY A 520 22.55 20.35 4.36
CA GLY A 520 21.13 20.70 4.53
C GLY A 520 20.75 21.37 5.85
N GLY A 521 21.71 21.58 6.75
CA GLY A 521 21.49 22.30 8.01
C GLY A 521 20.36 21.69 8.85
N PRO A 522 19.47 22.48 9.46
CA PRO A 522 18.44 21.96 10.36
C PRO A 522 17.36 21.11 9.68
N PHE A 523 17.31 21.07 8.35
CA PHE A 523 16.32 20.30 7.59
C PHE A 523 16.76 18.86 7.32
N SER A 524 18.05 18.55 7.48
CA SER A 524 18.62 17.22 7.29
C SER A 524 19.03 16.61 8.62
N GLY A 525 18.73 15.33 8.84
CA GLY A 525 19.17 14.57 10.02
C GLY A 525 20.69 14.49 10.15
N LEU A 526 21.41 14.71 9.05
CA LEU A 526 22.87 14.77 8.98
C LEU A 526 23.42 16.20 8.90
N GLY A 527 22.60 17.24 9.07
CA GLY A 527 23.08 18.63 9.02
C GLY A 527 23.93 19.02 10.23
N GLU A 528 24.65 20.15 10.18
CA GLU A 528 25.56 20.56 11.27
C GLU A 528 24.82 20.84 12.59
N VAL A 529 23.68 21.52 12.54
CA VAL A 529 22.83 21.86 13.72
C VAL A 529 21.44 21.31 13.47
N ILE A 530 20.94 20.45 14.37
CA ILE A 530 19.61 19.83 14.28
C ILE A 530 18.83 19.99 15.58
N HIS A 531 17.52 19.79 15.51
CA HIS A 531 16.66 19.84 16.69
C HIS A 531 17.06 18.74 17.69
N ARG A 532 16.96 19.03 19.00
CA ARG A 532 17.44 18.11 20.07
C ARG A 532 16.66 16.80 20.14
N GLU A 533 15.40 16.83 19.72
CA GLU A 533 14.52 15.65 19.68
C GLU A 533 14.51 14.95 18.32
N SER A 534 15.48 15.24 17.46
CA SER A 534 15.57 14.60 16.14
C SER A 534 15.90 13.12 16.27
N VAL A 535 15.26 12.28 15.46
CA VAL A 535 15.60 10.87 15.32
C VAL A 535 17.08 10.72 14.90
N PRO A 536 17.89 9.94 15.63
CA PRO A 536 19.28 9.69 15.26
C PRO A 536 19.40 8.87 13.97
N MET A 537 20.41 9.15 13.14
CA MET A 537 20.57 8.57 11.81
C MET A 537 21.55 7.40 11.75
N HIS A 538 21.74 6.65 12.85
CA HIS A 538 22.82 5.65 12.96
C HIS A 538 22.70 4.52 11.92
N THR A 539 21.52 3.89 11.83
CA THR A 539 21.25 2.78 10.90
C THR A 539 21.38 3.23 9.45
N PHE A 540 20.78 4.38 9.11
CA PHE A 540 20.88 4.97 7.78
C PHE A 540 22.32 5.36 7.43
N ALA A 541 23.06 5.97 8.35
CA ALA A 541 24.45 6.35 8.12
C ALA A 541 25.38 5.14 7.99
N LYS A 542 25.10 4.01 8.66
CA LYS A 542 25.84 2.75 8.47
C LYS A 542 25.69 2.24 7.04
N TYR A 543 24.47 2.27 6.48
CA TYR A 543 24.25 1.95 5.07
C TYR A 543 25.02 2.90 4.15
N LEU A 544 24.87 4.21 4.34
CA LEU A 544 25.57 5.21 3.53
C LEU A 544 27.09 5.07 3.60
N PHE A 545 27.63 4.78 4.79
CA PHE A 545 29.06 4.54 5.00
C PHE A 545 29.54 3.38 4.14
N LEU A 546 28.87 2.22 4.24
CA LEU A 546 29.24 1.02 3.49
C LEU A 546 29.06 1.20 1.98
N ALA A 547 28.00 1.87 1.55
CA ALA A 547 27.72 2.14 0.14
C ALA A 547 28.73 3.11 -0.48
N LEU A 548 29.18 4.13 0.26
CA LEU A 548 30.14 5.12 -0.23
C LEU A 548 31.60 4.70 -0.11
N LEU A 549 31.95 3.84 0.87
CA LEU A 549 33.34 3.52 1.21
C LEU A 549 34.20 3.10 0.00
N PRO A 550 33.72 2.28 -0.98
CA PRO A 550 34.51 1.92 -2.15
C PRO A 550 34.76 3.07 -3.14
N HIS A 551 33.98 4.15 -3.07
CA HIS A 551 33.94 5.21 -4.09
C HIS A 551 34.46 6.56 -3.58
N ASP A 552 34.13 6.94 -2.35
CA ASP A 552 34.57 8.17 -1.69
C ASP A 552 34.73 7.95 -0.17
N PRO A 553 35.91 7.50 0.28
CA PRO A 553 36.15 7.20 1.69
C PRO A 553 36.08 8.46 2.57
N ASP A 554 36.55 9.61 2.09
CA ASP A 554 36.56 10.85 2.87
C ASP A 554 35.12 11.34 3.16
N LEU A 555 34.26 11.33 2.14
CA LEU A 555 32.84 11.64 2.31
C LEU A 555 32.15 10.63 3.24
N SER A 556 32.46 9.34 3.07
CA SER A 556 31.93 8.24 3.88
C SER A 556 32.23 8.43 5.38
N TYR A 557 33.50 8.65 5.75
CA TYR A 557 33.89 8.89 7.15
C TYR A 557 33.32 10.19 7.71
N LYS A 558 33.28 11.27 6.91
CA LYS A 558 32.68 12.55 7.32
C LYS A 558 31.19 12.38 7.65
N LEU A 559 30.48 11.61 6.85
CA LEU A 559 29.06 11.32 7.03
C LEU A 559 28.81 10.45 8.27
N ALA A 560 29.56 9.36 8.40
CA ALA A 560 29.42 8.46 9.54
C ALA A 560 29.76 9.17 10.87
N LEU A 561 30.83 9.97 10.90
CA LEU A 561 31.19 10.79 12.06
C LEU A 561 30.08 11.78 12.43
N ARG A 562 29.44 12.42 11.44
CA ARG A 562 28.31 13.34 11.68
C ARG A 562 27.12 12.63 12.32
N ALA A 563 26.88 11.37 11.94
CA ALA A 563 25.77 10.57 12.44
C ALA A 563 26.04 9.95 13.83
N MET A 564 27.28 9.97 14.34
CA MET A 564 27.61 9.43 15.66
C MET A 564 27.00 10.23 16.82
N ARG A 565 26.45 11.42 16.58
CA ARG A 565 25.81 12.23 17.62
C ARG A 565 24.48 11.63 18.08
N LEU A 566 24.15 11.85 19.35
CA LEU A 566 22.88 11.47 19.94
C LEU A 566 22.20 12.72 20.54
N PRO A 567 21.45 13.51 19.74
CA PRO A 567 21.04 14.87 20.08
C PRO A 567 20.27 15.01 21.40
N VAL A 568 19.51 13.99 21.77
CA VAL A 568 18.71 13.97 23.00
C VAL A 568 19.58 13.91 24.26
N LEU A 569 20.78 13.35 24.17
CA LEU A 569 21.75 13.25 25.27
C LEU A 569 22.81 14.34 25.25
N GLU A 570 22.81 15.21 24.24
CA GLU A 570 23.72 16.36 24.18
C GLU A 570 23.32 17.38 25.25
N ASN A 571 23.97 17.32 26.41
CA ASN A 571 23.82 18.30 27.48
C ASN A 571 24.07 19.71 26.93
N SER A 572 23.24 20.68 27.32
CA SER A 572 23.52 22.10 27.07
C SER A 572 24.62 22.58 28.02
N SER A 573 25.81 22.00 27.90
CA SER A 573 27.00 22.43 28.64
C SER A 573 27.75 23.44 27.79
N SER A 574 27.20 24.65 27.64
CA SER A 574 27.94 25.79 27.09
C SER A 574 27.37 27.14 27.53
N THR A 575 27.35 27.38 28.83
CA THR A 575 27.64 28.70 29.40
C THR A 575 28.34 28.46 30.72
N GLY A 576 29.60 28.86 30.81
CA GLY A 576 30.45 28.62 31.97
C GLY A 576 29.89 29.28 33.21
N ASP A 577 29.54 28.47 34.21
CA ASP A 577 29.58 28.88 35.60
C ASP A 577 30.10 27.69 36.41
N THR A 578 31.42 27.65 36.60
CA THR A 578 32.09 26.70 37.49
C THR A 578 31.91 27.14 38.93
N SER A 579 30.69 27.04 39.44
CA SER A 579 30.47 27.02 40.88
C SER A 579 29.24 26.15 41.17
N HIS A 580 29.47 24.87 41.48
CA HIS A 580 28.76 24.04 42.46
C HIS A 580 29.14 22.56 42.23
N PRO A 581 29.74 21.88 43.22
CA PRO A 581 30.12 20.47 43.07
C PRO A 581 28.92 19.55 43.30
N HIS A 582 28.84 18.50 42.48
CA HIS A 582 28.14 17.22 42.66
C HIS A 582 26.85 17.21 43.51
N HIS A 583 25.68 17.10 42.85
CA HIS A 583 24.56 16.29 43.38
C HIS A 583 23.55 15.90 42.29
N MET A 584 23.36 14.58 42.18
CA MET A 584 22.12 13.85 41.91
C MET A 584 21.45 13.96 40.52
N VAL A 585 21.17 12.78 39.97
CA VAL A 585 20.14 12.48 38.97
C VAL A 585 18.90 13.34 39.25
N SER A 586 18.76 14.43 38.51
CA SER A 586 17.59 15.30 38.63
C SER A 586 16.43 14.64 37.92
N VAL A 587 15.57 14.02 38.72
CA VAL A 587 14.23 13.58 38.35
C VAL A 587 13.40 14.84 38.06
N VAL A 588 13.52 15.37 36.84
CA VAL A 588 12.58 16.36 36.31
C VAL A 588 11.36 15.59 35.79
N PRO A 589 10.14 15.86 36.27
CA PRO A 589 8.95 15.20 35.75
C PRO A 589 8.69 15.67 34.30
N SER A 590 8.62 14.71 33.38
CA SER A 590 7.70 14.71 32.22
C SER A 590 7.66 15.94 31.30
N ARG A 591 8.79 16.37 30.72
CA ARG A 591 8.79 17.30 29.55
C ARG A 591 9.33 16.74 28.25
N TYR A 592 9.88 15.53 28.27
CA TYR A 592 10.50 14.93 27.09
C TYR A 592 9.73 13.68 26.65
N PRO A 593 9.51 13.47 25.34
CA PRO A 593 8.89 12.25 24.85
C PRO A 593 9.69 11.04 25.38
N ARG A 594 9.01 10.02 25.90
CA ARG A 594 9.67 8.77 26.29
C ARG A 594 10.15 8.07 25.02
N TRP A 595 11.46 8.01 24.83
CA TRP A 595 12.09 7.24 23.75
C TRP A 595 12.21 5.78 24.20
N PHE A 596 11.19 4.99 23.89
CA PHE A 596 11.14 3.58 24.26
C PHE A 596 12.20 2.75 23.51
N THR A 597 12.62 3.21 22.34
CA THR A 597 13.64 2.56 21.49
C THR A 597 15.07 3.03 21.78
N LEU A 598 15.32 3.76 22.87
CA LEU A 598 16.64 4.33 23.17
C LEU A 598 17.77 3.28 23.20
N GLY A 599 17.54 2.14 23.84
CA GLY A 599 18.55 1.06 23.89
C GLY A 599 18.87 0.46 22.51
N HIS A 600 17.89 0.41 21.60
CA HIS A 600 18.13 0.03 20.21
C HIS A 600 18.99 1.08 19.49
N LEU A 601 18.70 2.38 19.68
CA LEU A 601 19.48 3.47 19.08
C LEU A 601 20.94 3.46 19.56
N GLU A 602 21.19 3.25 20.85
CA GLU A 602 22.54 3.10 21.41
C GLU A 602 23.27 1.91 20.78
N SER A 603 22.60 0.77 20.60
CA SER A 603 23.17 -0.38 19.89
C SER A 603 23.55 -0.03 18.45
N GLN A 604 22.68 0.67 17.71
CA GLN A 604 22.97 1.08 16.34
C GLN A 604 24.12 2.08 16.26
N GLN A 605 24.28 2.95 17.25
CA GLN A 605 25.43 3.84 17.38
C GLN A 605 26.74 3.04 17.55
N CYS A 606 26.74 2.03 18.43
CA CYS A 606 27.90 1.14 18.61
C CYS A 606 28.23 0.35 17.34
N GLU A 607 27.22 -0.15 16.63
CA GLU A 607 27.41 -0.86 15.37
C GLU A 607 28.03 0.03 14.29
N LEU A 608 27.57 1.28 14.16
CA LEU A 608 28.15 2.26 13.24
C LEU A 608 29.63 2.51 13.58
N ALA A 609 29.95 2.77 14.85
CA ALA A 609 31.33 2.97 15.30
C ALA A 609 32.21 1.75 15.02
N SER A 610 31.72 0.55 15.31
CA SER A 610 32.44 -0.70 15.03
C SER A 610 32.70 -0.90 13.54
N THR A 611 31.72 -0.56 12.70
CA THR A 611 31.83 -0.64 11.24
C THR A 611 32.90 0.32 10.73
N MET A 612 32.91 1.57 11.21
CA MET A 612 33.94 2.57 10.87
C MET A 612 35.34 2.11 11.30
N LEU A 613 35.50 1.62 12.53
CA LEU A 613 36.80 1.17 13.06
C LEU A 613 37.32 -0.07 12.32
N THR A 614 36.41 -0.93 11.84
CA THR A 614 36.80 -2.13 11.08
C THR A 614 37.26 -1.76 9.67
N ALA A 615 36.59 -0.81 9.02
CA ALA A 615 36.96 -0.31 7.70
C ALA A 615 38.26 0.53 7.69
N ALA A 616 38.70 1.03 8.86
CA ALA A 616 39.94 1.79 9.00
C ALA A 616 41.19 0.90 9.14
N LYS A 617 41.00 -0.39 9.43
CA LYS A 617 42.07 -1.39 9.48
C LYS A 617 42.35 -1.93 8.08
#